data_AF-A0A941N2F8-F1
#
_entry.id   AF-A0A941N2F8-F1
#
_cell.length_a   1.000
_cell.length_b   1.000
_cell.length_c   1.000
_cell.angle_alpha   90.00
_cell.angle_beta   90.00
_cell.angle_gamma   90.00
#
_symmetry.space_group_name_H-M   'P 1'
#
loop_
_entity.id
_entity.type
_entity.pdbx_description
1 polymer ?
#
loop_
_entity_poly.entity_id
_entity_poly.type
_entity_poly.pdbx_seq_one_letter_code
_entity_poly.pdbx_strand_id
1 'polypeptide(L)'
;MRRLIAMLIGIAIGGGLVFASFNFHLVRTDKSWLLVRKKQADWHDAYVDIRGWSSREWGEHKALSDNLVAMGRGDLVQRSLADKLFRGFLDSFREAPAPPRHANPPAP
;
A
#
# COMPACT_ATOMS: atom_id res chain seq x y z
N MET A 1 -18.98 -20.87 -35.98
CA MET A 1 -18.05 -19.73 -35.75
C MET A 1 -18.18 -19.05 -34.39
N ARG A 2 -19.38 -18.80 -33.83
CA ARG A 2 -19.55 -18.13 -32.52
C ARG A 2 -18.71 -18.71 -31.37
N ARG A 3 -18.60 -20.04 -31.27
CA ARG A 3 -17.80 -20.71 -30.22
C ARG A 3 -16.29 -20.45 -30.34
N LEU A 4 -15.76 -20.42 -31.58
CA LEU A 4 -14.35 -20.11 -31.82
C LEU A 4 -14.03 -18.66 -31.46
N ILE A 5 -14.92 -17.73 -31.82
CA ILE A 5 -14.76 -16.32 -31.45
C ILE A 5 -14.76 -16.16 -29.92
N ALA A 6 -15.70 -16.80 -29.23
CA ALA A 6 -15.74 -16.79 -27.77
C ALA A 6 -14.45 -17.37 -27.14
N MET A 7 -13.92 -18.46 -27.71
CA MET A 7 -12.65 -19.04 -27.27
C MET A 7 -11.47 -18.08 -27.46
N LEU A 8 -11.36 -17.45 -28.63
CA LEU A 8 -10.29 -16.49 -28.92
C LEU A 8 -10.37 -15.26 -28.02
N ILE A 9 -11.57 -14.76 -27.74
CA ILE A 9 -11.78 -13.68 -26.77
C ILE A 9 -11.32 -14.12 -25.38
N GLY A 10 -11.69 -15.33 -24.95
CA GLY A 10 -11.22 -15.88 -23.67
C GLY A 10 -9.70 -15.96 -23.57
N ILE A 11 -9.03 -16.43 -24.63
CA ILE A 11 -7.56 -16.49 -24.70
C ILE A 11 -6.97 -15.08 -24.65
N ALA A 12 -7.51 -14.13 -25.40
CA ALA A 12 -7.02 -12.76 -25.42
C ALA A 12 -7.17 -12.08 -24.05
N ILE A 13 -8.31 -12.27 -23.38
CA ILE A 13 -8.54 -11.74 -22.03
C ILE A 13 -7.59 -12.41 -21.03
N GLY A 14 -7.51 -13.74 -21.02
CA GLY A 14 -6.64 -14.49 -20.10
C GLY A 14 -5.16 -14.14 -20.29
N GLY A 15 -4.68 -14.14 -21.53
CA GLY A 15 -3.32 -13.75 -21.87
C GLY A 15 -3.04 -12.28 -21.54
N GLY A 16 -3.99 -11.39 -21.78
CA GLY A 16 -3.89 -9.98 -21.41
C GLY A 16 -3.78 -9.77 -19.90
N LEU A 17 -4.56 -10.48 -19.10
CA LEU A 17 -4.50 -10.41 -17.63
C LEU A 17 -3.18 -10.98 -17.08
N VAL A 18 -2.71 -12.10 -17.63
CA VAL A 18 -1.40 -12.67 -17.30
C VAL A 18 -0.29 -11.66 -17.62
N PHE A 19 -0.29 -11.13 -18.84
CA PHE A 19 0.69 -10.13 -19.26
C PHE A 19 0.67 -8.89 -18.37
N ALA A 20 -0.52 -8.35 -18.08
CA ALA A 20 -0.68 -7.18 -17.23
C ALA A 20 -0.14 -7.44 -15.81
N SER A 21 -0.52 -8.55 -15.19
CA SER A 21 -0.07 -8.91 -13.83
C SER A 21 1.44 -9.13 -13.74
N PHE A 22 2.03 -9.67 -14.81
CA PHE A 22 3.46 -9.95 -14.87
C PHE A 22 4.32 -8.70 -15.09
N ASN A 23 3.76 -7.67 -15.73
CA ASN A 23 4.51 -6.47 -16.14
C ASN A 23 4.14 -5.21 -15.37
N PHE A 24 3.04 -5.21 -14.63
CA PHE A 24 2.54 -4.03 -13.92
C PHE A 24 2.12 -4.37 -12.48
N HIS A 25 2.28 -3.40 -11.60
CA HIS A 25 1.62 -3.36 -10.31
C HIS A 25 0.33 -2.56 -10.43
N LEU A 26 -0.77 -3.10 -9.94
CA LEU A 26 -1.98 -2.35 -9.69
C LEU A 26 -1.97 -1.85 -8.24
N VAL A 27 -1.73 -0.55 -8.07
CA VAL A 27 -1.55 0.07 -6.75
C VAL A 27 -2.82 0.82 -6.35
N ARG A 28 -3.39 0.48 -5.20
CA ARG A 28 -4.47 1.24 -4.58
C ARG A 28 -3.90 2.25 -3.59
N THR A 29 -4.26 3.51 -3.79
CA THR A 29 -3.93 4.64 -2.89
C THR A 29 -5.21 5.14 -2.21
N ASP A 30 -5.09 6.11 -1.31
CA ASP A 30 -6.26 6.70 -0.63
C ASP A 30 -7.24 7.37 -1.59
N LYS A 31 -6.75 7.89 -2.72
CA LYS A 31 -7.54 8.73 -3.66
C LYS A 31 -7.79 8.06 -5.00
N SER A 32 -6.91 7.18 -5.44
CA SER A 32 -6.96 6.63 -6.81
C SER A 32 -6.27 5.27 -6.93
N TRP A 33 -6.42 4.68 -8.11
CA TRP A 33 -5.69 3.51 -8.56
C TRP A 33 -4.55 3.95 -9.49
N LEU A 34 -3.40 3.30 -9.39
CA LEU A 34 -2.23 3.57 -10.23
C LEU A 34 -1.76 2.27 -10.84
N LEU A 35 -1.51 2.30 -12.14
CA LEU A 35 -0.83 1.21 -12.84
C LEU A 35 0.65 1.57 -12.94
N VAL A 36 1.51 0.80 -12.30
CA VAL A 36 2.96 1.06 -12.22
C VAL A 36 3.68 0.00 -13.01
N ARG A 37 4.48 0.40 -14.02
CA ARG A 37 5.26 -0.56 -14.79
C ARG A 37 6.39 -1.13 -13.93
N LYS A 38 6.55 -2.44 -13.94
CA LYS A 38 7.66 -3.12 -13.27
C LYS A 38 8.95 -2.91 -14.07
N LYS A 39 10.07 -2.62 -13.39
CA LYS A 39 11.40 -2.60 -14.02
C LYS A 39 11.84 -4.00 -14.48
N GLN A 40 11.57 -5.00 -13.65
CA GLN A 40 11.78 -6.41 -13.96
C GLN A 40 10.43 -7.13 -13.86
N ALA A 41 10.08 -7.88 -14.90
CA ALA A 41 8.81 -8.59 -14.94
C ALA A 41 8.87 -9.81 -14.01
N ASP A 42 7.86 -9.94 -13.13
CA ASP A 42 7.73 -11.00 -12.13
C ASP A 42 6.26 -11.16 -11.71
N TRP A 43 6.00 -12.10 -10.80
CA TRP A 43 4.64 -12.35 -10.28
C TRP A 43 4.35 -11.63 -8.96
N HIS A 44 5.34 -10.99 -8.35
CA HIS A 44 5.16 -10.31 -7.07
C HIS A 44 4.36 -9.02 -7.24
N ASP A 45 3.61 -8.62 -6.22
CA ASP A 45 3.00 -7.29 -6.16
C ASP A 45 2.12 -6.94 -7.38
N ALA A 46 1.45 -7.93 -7.99
CA ALA A 46 0.52 -7.68 -9.11
C ALA A 46 -0.63 -6.75 -8.69
N TYR A 47 -1.09 -6.87 -7.44
CA TYR A 47 -1.97 -5.92 -6.77
C TYR A 47 -1.41 -5.58 -5.39
N VAL A 48 -1.38 -4.28 -5.07
CA VAL A 48 -0.88 -3.78 -3.79
C VAL A 48 -1.75 -2.64 -3.29
N ASP A 49 -2.17 -2.73 -2.03
CA ASP A 49 -2.88 -1.66 -1.34
C ASP A 49 -1.93 -0.95 -0.39
N ILE A 50 -1.49 0.26 -0.74
CA ILE A 50 -0.49 1.01 0.03
C ILE A 50 -1.09 1.91 1.09
N ARG A 51 -2.42 1.87 1.26
CA ARG A 51 -3.12 2.72 2.24
C ARG A 51 -2.71 2.33 3.65
N GLY A 52 -2.16 3.29 4.38
CA GLY A 52 -1.72 3.08 5.76
C GLY A 52 -0.45 2.24 5.92
N TRP A 53 0.32 2.00 4.84
CA TRP A 53 1.62 1.32 4.93
C TRP A 53 2.62 2.02 5.86
N SER A 54 3.39 1.24 6.62
CA SER A 54 4.55 1.72 7.39
C SER A 54 5.84 1.55 6.62
N SER A 55 6.93 2.04 7.23
CA SER A 55 8.30 1.79 6.79
C SER A 55 8.61 0.31 6.62
N ARG A 56 7.98 -0.57 7.41
CA ARG A 56 8.17 -2.02 7.31
C ARG A 56 7.60 -2.56 6.00
N GLU A 57 6.34 -2.26 5.67
CA GLU A 57 5.72 -2.71 4.42
C GLU A 57 6.47 -2.15 3.21
N TRP A 58 6.88 -0.87 3.24
CA TRP A 58 7.74 -0.32 2.18
C TRP A 58 9.08 -1.06 2.05
N GLY A 59 9.66 -1.51 3.16
CA GLY A 59 10.88 -2.33 3.18
C GLY A 59 10.67 -3.73 2.59
N GLU A 60 9.54 -4.37 2.88
CA GLU A 60 9.15 -5.66 2.30
C GLU A 60 8.87 -5.54 0.79
N HIS A 61 8.40 -4.36 0.34
CA HIS A 61 8.05 -4.06 -1.06
C HIS A 61 9.03 -3.05 -1.71
N LYS A 62 10.34 -3.28 -1.55
CA LYS A 62 11.37 -2.37 -2.08
C LYS A 62 11.29 -2.19 -3.60
N ALA A 63 11.01 -3.26 -4.35
CA ALA A 63 10.89 -3.20 -5.81
C ALA A 63 9.76 -2.25 -6.25
N LEU A 64 8.61 -2.30 -5.57
CA LEU A 64 7.50 -1.38 -5.83
C LEU A 64 7.90 0.07 -5.52
N SER A 65 8.56 0.32 -4.39
CA SER A 65 9.07 1.65 -4.02
C SER A 65 9.98 2.22 -5.10
N ASP A 66 10.95 1.43 -5.58
CA ASP A 66 11.89 1.82 -6.63
C ASP A 66 11.19 2.09 -7.97
N ASN A 67 10.11 1.36 -8.27
CA ASN A 67 9.31 1.54 -9.49
C ASN A 67 8.44 2.81 -9.40
N LEU A 68 7.82 3.09 -8.25
CA LEU A 68 7.05 4.32 -8.00
C LEU A 68 7.94 5.55 -8.10
N VAL A 69 9.13 5.53 -7.48
CA VAL A 69 10.11 6.62 -7.57
C VAL A 69 10.53 6.85 -9.02
N ALA A 70 10.79 5.79 -9.78
CA ALA A 70 11.19 5.90 -11.19
C ALA A 70 10.09 6.51 -12.09
N MET A 71 8.81 6.36 -11.73
CA MET A 71 7.71 7.02 -12.42
C MET A 71 7.37 8.42 -11.86
N GLY A 72 8.22 8.98 -10.99
CA GLY A 72 8.00 10.29 -10.38
C GLY A 72 6.91 10.31 -9.30
N ARG A 73 6.54 9.16 -8.74
CA ARG A 73 5.55 8.98 -7.67
C ARG A 73 6.19 8.68 -6.31
N GLY A 74 7.43 9.10 -6.11
CA GLY A 74 8.14 8.94 -4.83
C GLY A 74 7.47 9.69 -3.66
N ASP A 75 6.63 10.67 -3.97
CA ASP A 75 5.85 11.41 -2.98
C ASP A 75 4.88 10.51 -2.20
N LEU A 76 4.37 9.43 -2.80
CA LEU A 76 3.50 8.46 -2.12
C LEU A 76 4.22 7.72 -1.00
N VAL A 77 5.49 7.37 -1.22
CA VAL A 77 6.34 6.72 -0.21
C VAL A 77 6.65 7.71 0.91
N GLN A 78 7.08 8.93 0.55
CA GLN A 78 7.45 9.96 1.53
C GLN A 78 6.28 10.40 2.41
N ARG A 79 5.09 10.62 1.82
CA ARG A 79 3.88 11.03 2.57
C ARG A 79 3.47 9.98 3.59
N SER A 80 3.47 8.70 3.21
CA SER A 80 3.11 7.62 4.13
C SER A 80 4.07 7.52 5.33
N LEU A 81 5.37 7.70 5.08
CA LEU A 81 6.39 7.72 6.15
C LEU A 81 6.21 8.93 7.08
N ALA A 82 5.96 10.11 6.52
CA ALA A 82 5.76 11.34 7.28
C ALA A 82 4.48 11.30 8.13
N ASP A 83 3.37 10.82 7.57
CA ASP A 83 2.09 10.71 8.29
C ASP A 83 2.19 9.79 9.50
N LYS A 84 2.94 8.69 9.40
CA LYS A 84 3.17 7.79 10.55
C LYS A 84 4.08 8.40 11.61
N LEU A 85 5.15 9.09 11.20
CA LEU A 85 6.02 9.79 12.15
C LEU A 85 5.23 10.82 12.97
N PHE A 86 4.38 11.60 12.28
CA PHE A 86 3.54 12.60 12.93
C PHE A 86 2.52 11.97 13.89
N ARG A 87 1.88 10.86 13.51
CA ARG A 87 0.97 10.12 14.40
C ARG A 87 1.68 9.58 15.63
N GLY A 88 2.83 8.93 15.46
CA GLY A 88 3.61 8.39 16.59
C GLY A 88 4.07 9.48 17.55
N PHE A 89 4.45 10.66 17.03
CA PHE A 89 4.73 11.83 17.85
C PHE A 89 3.50 12.27 18.64
N LEU A 90 2.32 12.43 18.01
CA LEU A 90 1.11 12.84 18.71
C LEU A 90 0.64 11.84 19.78
N ASP A 91 0.78 10.54 19.51
CA ASP A 91 0.41 9.50 20.45
C ASP A 91 1.25 9.60 21.74
N SER A 92 2.54 9.96 21.63
CA SER A 92 3.41 10.18 22.80
C SER A 92 2.93 11.31 23.74
N PHE A 93 2.21 12.32 23.22
CA PHE A 93 1.60 13.37 24.06
C PHE A 93 0.25 12.96 24.63
N ARG A 94 -0.46 12.05 23.96
CA ARG A 94 -1.76 11.54 24.42
C ARG A 94 -1.63 10.62 25.62
N GLU A 95 -0.51 9.91 25.73
CA GLU A 95 -0.20 8.94 26.78
C GLU A 95 0.34 9.56 28.09
N ALA A 96 0.24 10.90 28.26
CA ALA A 96 0.55 11.54 29.52
C ALA A 96 -0.22 10.90 30.70
N PRO A 97 0.43 10.68 31.87
CA PRO A 97 -0.13 9.85 32.93
C PRO A 97 -1.48 10.39 33.40
N ALA A 98 -2.47 9.50 33.52
CA ALA A 98 -3.73 9.86 34.16
C ALA A 98 -3.43 10.47 35.54
N PRO A 99 -4.06 11.60 35.92
CA PRO A 99 -3.82 12.22 37.20
C PRO A 99 -4.05 11.20 38.32
N PRO A 100 -3.17 11.17 39.35
CA PRO A 100 -3.25 10.17 40.40
C PRO A 100 -4.65 10.18 41.00
N ARG A 101 -5.31 9.02 41.03
CA ARG A 101 -6.56 8.85 41.77
C ARG A 101 -6.24 9.13 43.23
N HIS A 102 -6.62 10.31 43.72
CA HIS A 102 -6.60 10.62 45.13
C HIS A 102 -7.38 9.51 45.85
N ALA A 103 -6.69 8.73 46.68
CA ALA A 103 -7.34 7.75 47.53
C ALA A 103 -8.29 8.50 48.46
N ASN A 104 -9.58 8.16 48.43
CA ASN A 104 -10.52 8.69 49.41
C ASN A 104 -10.04 8.30 50.82
N PRO A 105 -9.99 9.25 51.77
CA PRO A 105 -9.68 8.90 53.15
C PRO A 105 -10.72 7.91 53.69
N PRO A 106 -10.32 6.97 54.58
CA PRO A 106 -11.26 6.03 55.17
C PRO A 106 -12.37 6.78 55.89
N ALA A 107 -13.61 6.34 55.67
CA ALA A 107 -14.79 6.89 56.32
C ALA A 107 -14.71 6.68 57.85
N PRO A 108 -15.26 7.62 58.65
CA PRO A 108 -15.17 7.63 60.10
C PRO A 108 -15.88 6.44 60.77
#